data_AF-A0A1I5L9A5-F1
#
_entry.id   AF-A0A1I5L9A5-F1
#
_cell.length_a   1.000
_cell.length_b   1.000
_cell.length_c   1.000
_cell.angle_alpha   90.00
_cell.angle_beta   90.00
_cell.angle_gamma   90.00
#
_symmetry.space_group_name_H-M   'P 1'
#
loop_
_entity.id
_entity.type
_entity.pdbx_description
1 polymer ?
#
loop_
_entity_poly.entity_id
_entity_poly.type
_entity_poly.pdbx_seq_one_letter_code
_entity_poly.pdbx_strand_id
1 'polypeptide(L)'
;MDYAVELDALDENPLVGAKWTAMPKGKRKVDKRAVPNPIQARTLLGRWQTSSAVGRDWSHTSGTMHSAALRPEEAAALNKRNLARPEPVWDEEKRDYEYGWGELHLGQATPHVGAR
;
A
#
# COMPACT_ATOMS: atom_id res chain seq x y z
N MET A 1 16.49 18.05 12.52
CA MET A 1 17.46 18.74 13.39
C MET A 1 18.88 18.42 12.98
N ASP A 2 19.23 17.16 12.71
CA ASP A 2 20.53 16.84 12.07
C ASP A 2 20.76 17.65 10.78
N TYR A 3 19.75 17.77 9.92
CA TYR A 3 19.82 18.62 8.72
C TYR A 3 20.08 20.12 9.00
N ALA A 4 19.68 20.64 10.16
CA ALA A 4 19.93 22.04 10.51
C ALA A 4 21.37 22.25 11.02
N VAL A 5 21.98 21.21 11.60
CA VAL A 5 23.41 21.18 11.93
C VAL A 5 24.23 21.08 10.64
N GLU A 6 23.80 20.28 9.66
CA GLU A 6 24.43 20.23 8.32
C GLU A 6 24.39 21.57 7.58
N LEU A 7 23.35 22.38 7.84
CA LEU A 7 23.20 23.75 7.32
C LEU A 7 23.90 24.82 8.17
N ASP A 8 24.65 24.43 9.20
CA ASP A 8 25.36 25.33 10.12
C ASP A 8 24.43 26.33 10.86
N ALA A 9 23.13 26.02 10.91
CA ALA A 9 22.14 26.81 11.64
C ALA A 9 22.12 26.48 13.14
N LEU A 10 22.78 25.38 13.53
CA LEU A 10 22.93 24.89 14.90
C LEU A 10 24.31 24.22 15.04
N ASP A 11 25.03 24.54 16.12
CA ASP A 11 26.34 23.92 16.41
C ASP A 11 26.23 22.42 16.69
N GLU A 12 25.13 21.99 17.33
CA GLU A 12 24.86 20.59 17.61
C GLU A 12 23.35 20.29 17.67
N ASN A 13 22.97 19.02 17.45
CA ASN A 13 21.57 18.62 17.52
C ASN A 13 21.17 18.42 19.00
N PRO A 14 20.30 19.26 19.60
CA PRO A 14 19.93 19.14 21.01
C PRO A 14 19.08 17.90 21.34
N LEU A 15 18.63 17.16 20.32
CA LEU A 15 17.75 15.99 20.46
C LEU A 15 18.50 14.65 20.49
N VAL A 16 19.81 14.64 20.77
CA VAL A 16 20.61 13.39 20.78
C VAL A 16 20.01 12.31 21.70
N GLY A 17 19.50 12.70 22.87
CA GLY A 17 18.86 11.79 23.84
C GLY A 17 17.42 11.39 23.48
N ALA A 18 16.78 12.08 22.54
CA ALA A 18 15.46 11.76 22.01
C ALA A 18 15.54 10.99 20.68
N LYS A 19 16.75 10.66 20.21
CA LYS A 19 16.95 9.87 19.00
C LYS A 19 16.42 8.47 19.26
N TRP A 20 15.29 8.15 18.61
CA TRP A 20 14.66 6.85 18.69
C TRP A 20 15.66 5.75 18.31
N THR A 21 16.20 5.05 19.30
CA THR A 21 16.91 3.78 19.06
C THR A 21 15.89 2.79 18.54
N ALA A 22 16.08 2.32 17.31
CA ALA A 22 15.22 1.30 16.74
C ALA A 22 15.07 0.14 17.73
N MET A 23 13.83 -0.15 18.12
CA MET A 23 13.51 -1.30 18.96
C MET A 23 14.26 -2.53 18.44
N PRO A 24 14.88 -3.34 19.31
CA PRO A 24 15.50 -4.58 18.91
C PRO A 24 14.50 -5.34 18.04
N LYS A 25 14.91 -5.76 16.84
CA LYS A 25 14.08 -6.56 15.94
C LYS A 25 13.83 -7.90 16.63
N GLY A 26 12.85 -7.93 17.53
CA GLY A 26 12.37 -9.16 18.15
C GLY A 26 11.93 -10.11 17.05
N LYS A 27 12.04 -11.42 17.30
CA LYS A 27 11.48 -12.45 16.40
C LYS A 27 9.96 -12.33 16.43
N ARG A 28 9.40 -11.43 15.61
CA ARG A 28 7.96 -11.21 15.52
C ARG A 28 7.36 -12.38 14.76
N LYS A 29 6.85 -13.38 15.50
CA LYS A 29 6.19 -14.54 14.92
C LYS A 29 4.82 -14.10 14.40
N VAL A 30 4.57 -14.31 13.11
CA VAL A 30 3.25 -14.11 12.53
C VAL A 30 2.34 -15.25 12.97
N ASP A 31 1.20 -14.92 13.58
CA ASP A 31 0.14 -15.91 13.79
C ASP A 31 -0.57 -16.15 12.47
N LYS A 32 -0.35 -17.34 11.89
CA LYS A 32 -0.96 -17.74 10.61
C LYS A 32 -2.49 -17.79 10.69
N ARG A 33 -3.08 -17.95 11.88
CA ARG A 33 -4.54 -17.98 12.06
C ARG A 33 -5.18 -16.60 11.91
N ALA A 34 -4.41 -15.54 12.12
CA ALA A 34 -4.85 -14.16 11.96
C ALA A 34 -4.67 -13.64 10.51
N VAL A 35 -4.02 -14.41 9.63
CA VAL A 35 -3.76 -14.00 8.25
C VAL A 35 -4.82 -14.61 7.33
N PRO A 36 -5.61 -13.79 6.62
CA PRO A 36 -6.61 -14.30 5.69
C PRO A 36 -5.93 -15.00 4.51
N ASN A 37 -6.50 -16.13 4.08
CA ASN A 37 -6.12 -16.74 2.81
C ASN A 37 -6.67 -15.91 1.62
N PRO A 38 -6.20 -16.17 0.38
CA PRO A 38 -6.63 -15.38 -0.78
C PRO A 38 -8.15 -15.39 -1.04
N ILE A 39 -8.83 -16.49 -0.75
CA ILE A 39 -10.28 -16.59 -0.90
C ILE A 39 -10.98 -15.70 0.14
N GLN A 40 -10.58 -15.81 1.42
CA GLN A 40 -11.11 -15.00 2.52
C GLN A 40 -10.91 -13.51 2.27
N ALA A 41 -9.72 -13.11 1.83
CA ALA A 41 -9.42 -11.72 1.50
C ALA A 41 -10.35 -11.19 0.40
N ARG A 42 -10.50 -11.93 -0.71
CA ARG A 42 -11.40 -11.55 -1.81
C ARG A 42 -12.87 -11.48 -1.35
N THR A 43 -13.32 -12.44 -0.54
CA THR A 43 -14.69 -12.44 0.02
C THR A 43 -14.95 -11.23 0.91
N LEU A 44 -14.01 -10.87 1.78
CA LEU A 44 -14.13 -9.70 2.66
C LEU A 44 -14.17 -8.39 1.86
N LEU A 45 -13.27 -8.24 0.88
CA LEU A 45 -13.20 -7.06 0.02
C LEU A 45 -14.49 -6.87 -0.80
N GLY A 46 -15.05 -7.96 -1.34
CA GLY A 46 -16.31 -7.92 -2.09
C GLY A 46 -17.50 -7.48 -1.22
N ARG A 47 -17.56 -7.94 0.05
CA ARG A 47 -18.61 -7.52 1.00
C ARG A 47 -18.51 -6.04 1.36
N TRP A 48 -17.31 -5.51 1.57
CA TRP A 48 -17.14 -4.10 1.88
C TRP A 48 -17.45 -3.19 0.71
N GLN A 49 -17.16 -3.62 -0.51
CA GLN A 49 -17.43 -2.86 -1.73
C GLN A 49 -18.92 -2.52 -1.89
N THR A 50 -19.81 -3.40 -1.43
CA THR A 50 -21.27 -3.23 -1.52
C THR A 50 -21.90 -2.59 -0.28
N SER A 51 -21.16 -2.45 0.83
CA SER A 51 -21.70 -2.02 2.11
C SER A 51 -21.96 -0.51 2.22
N SER A 52 -21.07 0.33 1.68
CA SER A 52 -21.19 1.80 1.73
C SER A 52 -20.17 2.47 0.80
N ALA A 53 -20.27 3.79 0.61
CA ALA A 53 -19.25 4.56 -0.12
C ALA A 53 -17.86 4.43 0.55
N VAL A 54 -17.81 4.56 1.87
CA VAL A 54 -16.57 4.36 2.66
C VAL A 54 -16.04 2.93 2.51
N GLY A 55 -16.94 1.93 2.51
CA GLY A 55 -16.57 0.54 2.31
C GLY A 55 -16.01 0.26 0.91
N ARG A 56 -16.49 0.98 -0.10
CA ARG A 56 -15.97 0.91 -1.47
C ARG A 56 -14.55 1.44 -1.56
N ASP A 57 -14.28 2.61 -1.01
CA ASP A 57 -12.93 3.19 -1.03
C ASP A 57 -11.95 2.32 -0.24
N TRP A 58 -12.36 1.85 0.93
CA TRP A 58 -11.57 0.91 1.74
C TRP A 58 -11.27 -0.40 1.01
N SER A 59 -12.23 -0.92 0.23
CA SER A 59 -12.05 -2.13 -0.57
C SER A 59 -11.00 -1.92 -1.68
N HIS A 60 -10.98 -0.77 -2.36
CA HIS A 60 -9.98 -0.47 -3.38
C HIS A 60 -8.56 -0.35 -2.78
N THR A 61 -8.41 0.40 -1.69
CA THR A 61 -7.12 0.58 -1.01
C THR A 61 -6.63 -0.76 -0.44
N SER A 62 -7.47 -1.51 0.26
CA SER A 62 -7.07 -2.81 0.83
C SER A 62 -6.79 -3.86 -0.23
N GLY A 63 -7.52 -3.86 -1.35
CA GLY A 63 -7.32 -4.80 -2.45
C GLY A 63 -5.99 -4.59 -3.18
N THR A 64 -5.59 -3.33 -3.38
CA THR A 64 -4.32 -2.96 -3.99
C THR A 64 -3.13 -3.29 -3.07
N MET A 65 -3.26 -3.03 -1.76
CA MET A 65 -2.28 -3.48 -0.76
C MET A 65 -2.14 -5.00 -0.72
N HIS A 66 -3.25 -5.75 -0.77
CA HIS A 66 -3.20 -7.22 -0.72
C HIS A 66 -2.58 -7.85 -1.97
N SER A 67 -2.86 -7.28 -3.15
CA SER A 67 -2.49 -7.90 -4.43
C SER A 67 -1.14 -7.40 -4.98
N ALA A 68 -0.76 -6.16 -4.66
CA ALA A 68 0.44 -5.51 -5.19
C ALA A 68 1.39 -5.02 -4.09
N ALA A 69 1.13 -5.32 -2.81
CA ALA A 69 1.96 -4.92 -1.66
C ALA A 69 2.21 -3.41 -1.55
N LEU A 70 1.29 -2.61 -2.11
CA LEU A 70 1.34 -1.16 -2.02
C LEU A 70 1.30 -0.70 -0.57
N ARG A 71 2.01 0.38 -0.27
CA ARG A 71 1.85 1.07 1.01
C ARG A 71 0.53 1.83 1.02
N PRO A 72 -0.08 2.08 2.20
CA PRO A 72 -1.34 2.81 2.29
C PRO A 72 -1.33 4.15 1.54
N GLU A 73 -0.21 4.88 1.63
CA GLU A 73 -0.02 6.18 0.99
C GLU A 73 0.07 6.12 -0.55
N GLU A 74 0.59 5.02 -1.09
CA GLU A 74 0.66 4.78 -2.54
C GLU A 74 -0.70 4.31 -3.07
N ALA A 75 -1.37 3.43 -2.33
CA ALA A 75 -2.70 2.95 -2.66
C ALA A 75 -3.74 4.09 -2.65
N ALA A 76 -3.62 5.04 -1.73
CA ALA A 76 -4.47 6.23 -1.67
C ALA A 76 -4.25 7.20 -2.83
N ALA A 77 -3.03 7.28 -3.38
CA ALA A 77 -2.69 8.14 -4.50
C ALA A 77 -2.97 7.49 -5.88
N LEU A 78 -3.31 6.20 -5.91
CA LEU A 78 -3.50 5.44 -7.14
C LEU A 78 -4.75 5.91 -7.90
N ASN A 79 -4.59 6.16 -9.20
CA ASN A 79 -5.69 6.53 -10.09
C ASN A 79 -5.69 5.71 -11.39
N LYS A 80 -6.77 5.82 -12.18
CA LYS A 80 -6.94 5.06 -13.43
C LYS A 80 -5.81 5.25 -14.44
N ARG A 81 -5.13 6.41 -14.43
CA ARG A 81 -4.03 6.71 -15.36
C ARG A 81 -2.74 5.98 -14.97
N ASN A 82 -2.64 5.51 -13.73
CA ASN A 82 -1.52 4.72 -13.25
C ASN A 82 -1.60 3.24 -13.66
N LEU A 83 -2.71 2.80 -14.27
CA LEU A 83 -2.96 1.40 -14.59
C LEU A 83 -2.54 1.09 -16.03
N ALA A 84 -1.52 0.27 -16.19
CA ALA A 84 -1.17 -0.33 -17.48
C ALA A 84 -1.66 -1.78 -17.48
N ARG A 85 -2.82 -2.03 -18.11
CA ARG A 85 -3.40 -3.37 -18.21
C ARG A 85 -3.21 -3.93 -19.62
N PRO A 86 -2.76 -5.19 -19.76
CA PRO A 86 -2.82 -5.87 -21.04
C PRO A 86 -4.28 -6.02 -21.47
N GLU A 87 -4.51 -6.06 -22.78
CA GLU A 87 -5.82 -6.37 -23.33
C GLU A 87 -6.22 -7.80 -22.94
N PRO A 88 -7.48 -8.02 -22.54
CA PRO A 88 -7.95 -9.35 -22.22
C PRO A 88 -7.95 -10.24 -23.46
N VAL A 89 -7.54 -11.49 -23.29
CA VAL A 89 -7.56 -12.49 -24.36
C VAL A 89 -8.76 -13.40 -24.13
N TRP A 90 -9.55 -13.65 -25.18
CA TRP A 90 -10.68 -14.57 -25.09
C TRP A 90 -10.18 -16.02 -25.01
N ASP A 91 -10.61 -16.76 -23.99
CA ASP A 91 -10.35 -18.18 -23.81
C ASP A 91 -11.60 -18.98 -24.23
N GLU A 92 -11.52 -19.68 -25.37
CA GLU A 92 -12.63 -20.46 -25.92
C GLU A 92 -13.04 -21.65 -25.05
N GLU A 93 -12.10 -22.23 -24.29
CA GLU A 93 -12.34 -23.40 -23.43
C GLU A 93 -13.12 -22.99 -22.18
N LYS A 94 -12.68 -21.90 -21.53
CA LYS A 94 -13.35 -21.36 -20.34
C LYS A 94 -14.59 -20.51 -20.68
N ARG A 95 -14.74 -20.12 -21.95
CA ARG A 95 -15.77 -19.18 -22.45
C ARG A 95 -15.77 -17.88 -21.64
N ASP A 96 -14.58 -17.39 -21.30
CA ASP A 96 -14.38 -16.18 -20.51
C ASP A 96 -13.12 -15.44 -20.99
N TYR A 97 -12.97 -14.18 -20.61
CA TYR A 97 -11.77 -13.40 -20.86
C TYR A 97 -10.69 -13.71 -19.82
N GLU A 98 -9.52 -14.11 -20.30
CA GLU A 98 -8.32 -14.25 -19.48
C GLU A 98 -7.57 -12.90 -19.42
N TYR A 99 -7.23 -12.49 -18.20
CA TYR A 99 -6.49 -11.27 -17.93
C TYR A 99 -5.06 -11.60 -17.54
N GLY A 100 -4.10 -11.05 -18.28
CA GLY A 100 -2.69 -11.10 -17.90
C GLY A 100 -2.37 -10.21 -16.69
N TRP A 101 -1.12 -10.32 -16.22
CA TRP A 101 -0.59 -9.39 -15.24
C TRP A 101 -0.45 -7.98 -15.83
N GLY A 102 -0.91 -6.98 -15.09
CA GLY A 102 -0.73 -5.57 -15.42
C GLY A 102 0.32 -4.90 -14.54
N GLU A 103 0.71 -3.69 -14.91
CA GLU A 103 1.66 -2.86 -14.20
C GLU A 103 0.96 -1.66 -13.54
N LEU A 104 1.50 -1.24 -12.38
CA LEU A 104 1.05 -0.05 -11.65
C LEU A 104 2.18 0.97 -11.64
N HIS A 105 1.95 2.13 -12.25
CA HIS A 105 2.93 3.22 -12.30
C HIS A 105 2.72 4.19 -11.12
N LEU A 106 3.56 4.07 -10.09
CA LEU A 106 3.50 4.90 -8.90
C LEU A 106 4.31 6.19 -9.09
N GLY A 107 3.63 7.34 -9.09
CA GLY A 107 4.28 8.65 -9.25
C GLY A 107 4.23 9.54 -8.01
N GLN A 108 3.35 9.23 -7.05
CA GLN A 108 3.06 10.05 -5.87
C GLN A 108 2.67 9.13 -4.71
N ALA A 109 2.88 9.61 -3.48
CA ALA A 109 2.40 8.99 -2.25
C ALA A 109 1.74 10.08 -1.41
N THR A 110 0.49 9.87 -0.98
CA THR A 110 -0.28 10.88 -0.24
C THR A 110 -0.75 10.31 1.09
N PRO A 111 -0.41 10.94 2.24
CA PRO A 111 0.42 12.13 2.38
C PRO A 111 1.90 11.85 2.08
N HIS A 112 2.55 12.79 1.39
CA HIS A 112 3.99 12.73 1.16
C HIS A 112 4.71 13.23 2.41
N VAL A 113 5.63 12.45 2.97
CA VAL A 113 6.46 12.88 4.10
C VAL A 113 7.27 14.10 3.66
N GLY A 114 7.06 15.25 4.32
CA GLY A 114 7.75 16.51 4.01
C GLY A 114 6.93 17.53 3.24
N ALA A 115 5.72 17.21 2.77
CA ALA A 115 4.79 18.20 2.22
C ALA A 115 3.94 18.81 3.36
N ARG A 116 4.44 19.87 3.99
CA ARG A 116 3.65 20.75 4.84
C ARG A 116 4.05 22.21 4.62
#